data_AF-A0A6G2DNP3-F1
#
_entry.id   AF-A0A6G2DNP3-F1
#
_cell.length_a   1.000
_cell.length_b   1.000
_cell.length_c   1.000
_cell.angle_alpha   90.00
_cell.angle_beta   90.00
_cell.angle_gamma   90.00
#
_symmetry.space_group_name_H-M   'P 1'
#
loop_
_entity.id
_entity.type
_entity.pdbx_description
1 polymer ?
#
loop_
_entity_poly.entity_id
_entity_poly.type
_entity_poly.pdbx_seq_one_letter_code
_entity_poly.pdbx_strand_id
1 'polypeptide(L)'
;VNLNNFRTNKDSLWSNAQDANQAKKLPQLTKKGAIKWIEEHYIKDTQFGEKRVTKIVLRGIDKLPTIHSLSGTNNSYDQPSLNFDQKNHMVTITINSNGNLEFELHF
;
A
#
# COMPACT_ATOMS: atom_id res chain seq x y z
N VAL A 1 9.61 10.81 -6.75
CA VAL A 1 8.97 10.20 -5.57
C VAL A 1 8.81 8.72 -5.83
N ASN A 2 9.32 7.88 -4.93
CA ASN A 2 9.19 6.42 -5.02
C ASN A 2 8.59 5.90 -3.72
N LEU A 3 7.50 5.15 -3.81
CA LEU A 3 6.72 4.66 -2.69
C LEU A 3 6.37 3.20 -2.92
N ASN A 4 6.54 2.39 -1.88
CA ASN A 4 6.01 1.04 -1.87
C ASN A 4 5.42 0.74 -0.51
N ASN A 5 4.13 0.42 -0.51
CA ASN A 5 3.44 0.01 0.70
C ASN A 5 2.71 -1.31 0.52
N PHE A 6 3.13 -2.19 -0.40
CA PHE A 6 2.43 -3.44 -0.68
C PHE A 6 2.20 -4.29 0.57
N ARG A 7 0.94 -4.69 0.80
CA ARG A 7 0.53 -5.63 1.85
C ARG A 7 -0.72 -6.38 1.42
N THR A 8 -0.66 -7.69 1.52
CA THR A 8 -1.81 -8.57 1.32
C THR A 8 -2.74 -8.57 2.54
N ASN A 9 -4.02 -8.87 2.35
CA ASN A 9 -4.86 -9.22 3.50
C ASN A 9 -4.45 -10.61 4.04
N LYS A 10 -4.31 -10.76 5.37
CA LYS A 10 -3.99 -12.02 6.05
C LYS A 10 -5.13 -12.55 6.91
N ASP A 11 -6.31 -11.93 6.87
CA ASP A 11 -7.45 -12.30 7.74
C ASP A 11 -7.89 -13.75 7.52
N SER A 12 -7.84 -14.25 6.28
CA SER A 12 -8.18 -15.65 5.97
C SER A 12 -7.26 -16.67 6.65
N LEU A 13 -6.00 -16.32 6.91
CA LEU A 13 -5.06 -17.17 7.66
C LEU A 13 -5.49 -17.31 9.13
N TRP A 14 -6.12 -16.27 9.67
CA TRP A 14 -6.47 -16.16 11.09
C TRP A 14 -7.96 -16.31 11.35
N SER A 15 -8.77 -16.66 10.36
CA SER A 15 -10.24 -16.67 10.44
C SER A 15 -10.80 -17.54 11.57
N ASN A 16 -10.04 -18.56 12.01
CA ASN A 16 -10.39 -19.46 13.11
C ASN A 16 -9.90 -18.96 14.48
N ALA A 17 -9.33 -17.77 14.58
CA ALA A 17 -8.82 -17.17 15.80
C ALA A 17 -9.32 -15.73 15.97
N GLN A 18 -9.94 -15.44 17.10
CA GLN A 18 -10.41 -14.09 17.44
C GLN A 18 -9.36 -13.26 18.18
N ASP A 19 -8.31 -13.90 18.69
CA ASP A 19 -7.22 -13.24 19.41
C ASP A 19 -5.90 -13.99 19.26
N ALA A 20 -4.82 -13.37 19.73
CA ALA A 20 -3.46 -13.93 19.65
C ALA A 20 -3.29 -15.24 20.45
N ASN A 21 -4.06 -15.46 21.52
CA ASN A 21 -3.99 -16.68 22.31
C ASN A 21 -4.70 -17.85 21.61
N GLN A 22 -5.78 -17.59 20.90
CA GLN A 22 -6.44 -18.57 20.02
C GLN A 22 -5.58 -18.88 18.80
N ALA A 23 -4.96 -17.86 18.20
CA ALA A 23 -4.05 -18.03 17.06
C ALA A 23 -2.88 -18.97 17.37
N LYS A 24 -2.30 -18.87 18.58
CA LYS A 24 -1.23 -19.77 19.04
C LYS A 24 -1.65 -21.24 19.17
N LYS A 25 -2.95 -21.49 19.33
CA LYS A 25 -3.54 -22.83 19.48
C LYS A 25 -3.95 -23.44 18.14
N LEU A 26 -3.89 -22.68 17.04
CA LEU A 26 -4.16 -23.21 15.71
C LEU A 26 -3.15 -24.30 15.36
N PRO A 27 -3.54 -25.33 14.59
CA PRO A 27 -2.63 -26.37 14.15
C PRO A 27 -1.40 -25.76 13.49
N GLN A 28 -0.21 -26.06 14.02
CA GLN A 28 1.03 -25.62 13.39
C GLN A 28 1.24 -26.45 12.13
N LEU A 29 1.30 -25.76 10.99
CA LEU A 29 1.71 -26.40 9.75
C LEU A 29 3.18 -26.81 9.87
N THR A 30 3.50 -28.03 9.41
CA THR A 30 4.90 -28.39 9.18
C THR A 30 5.50 -27.46 8.13
N LYS A 31 6.83 -27.31 8.08
CA LYS A 31 7.49 -26.48 7.04
C LYS A 31 7.00 -26.81 5.63
N LYS A 32 6.86 -28.11 5.30
CA LYS A 32 6.33 -28.57 4.00
C LYS A 32 4.86 -28.19 3.82
N GLY A 33 4.03 -28.36 4.86
CA GLY A 33 2.62 -27.96 4.83
C GLY A 33 2.43 -26.45 4.66
N ALA A 34 3.27 -25.64 5.31
CA ALA A 34 3.23 -24.18 5.18
C ALA A 34 3.63 -23.71 3.78
N ILE A 35 4.69 -24.29 3.18
CA ILE A 35 5.09 -24.00 1.80
C ILE A 35 3.97 -24.37 0.83
N LYS A 36 3.41 -25.57 0.97
CA LYS A 36 2.29 -26.02 0.13
C LYS A 36 1.08 -25.08 0.24
N TRP A 37 0.71 -24.69 1.46
CA TRP A 37 -0.38 -23.74 1.68
C TRP A 37 -0.09 -22.37 1.03
N ILE A 38 1.16 -21.87 1.11
CA ILE A 38 1.56 -20.63 0.46
C ILE A 38 1.41 -20.74 -1.06
N GLU A 39 1.86 -21.83 -1.67
CA GLU A 39 1.78 -22.05 -3.12
C GLU A 39 0.34 -22.22 -3.61
N GLU A 40 -0.49 -22.91 -2.84
CA GLU A 40 -1.86 -23.21 -3.21
C GLU A 40 -2.83 -22.06 -2.95
N HIS A 41 -2.59 -21.25 -1.92
CA HIS A 41 -3.52 -20.19 -1.49
C HIS A 41 -2.88 -18.79 -1.52
N TYR A 42 -1.71 -18.61 -0.89
CA TYR A 42 -1.15 -17.27 -0.73
C TYR A 42 -0.64 -16.66 -2.06
N ILE A 43 -0.05 -17.44 -2.95
CA ILE A 43 0.45 -16.89 -4.22
C ILE A 43 -0.68 -16.72 -5.23
N LYS A 44 -1.67 -17.62 -5.23
CA LYS A 44 -2.73 -17.69 -6.25
C LYS A 44 -3.97 -16.87 -5.91
N ASP A 45 -4.42 -16.94 -4.65
CA ASP A 45 -5.75 -16.48 -4.24
C ASP A 45 -5.69 -15.28 -3.28
N THR A 46 -4.50 -14.75 -3.00
CA THR A 46 -4.38 -13.68 -2.02
C THR A 46 -5.04 -12.41 -2.51
N GLN A 47 -6.08 -12.03 -1.78
CA GLN A 47 -6.63 -10.69 -1.90
C GLN A 47 -5.58 -9.67 -1.50
N PHE A 48 -5.28 -8.76 -2.42
CA PHE A 48 -4.53 -7.56 -2.07
C PHE A 48 -5.26 -6.85 -0.93
N GLY A 49 -4.49 -6.39 0.06
CA GLY A 49 -5.08 -5.59 1.13
C GLY A 49 -5.69 -4.29 0.60
N GLU A 50 -6.42 -3.59 1.46
CA GLU A 50 -6.94 -2.28 1.10
C GLU A 50 -5.82 -1.29 0.81
N LYS A 51 -6.10 -0.37 -0.13
CA LYS A 51 -5.27 0.81 -0.37
C LYS A 51 -5.20 1.65 0.90
N ARG A 52 -4.02 2.20 1.17
CA ARG A 52 -3.72 3.07 2.30
C ARG A 52 -3.29 4.43 1.81
N VAL A 53 -3.66 5.44 2.59
CA VAL A 53 -3.38 6.83 2.27
C VAL A 53 -1.99 7.22 2.76
N THR A 54 -1.14 7.66 1.84
CA THR A 54 0.11 8.36 2.11
C THR A 54 -0.09 9.84 1.82
N LYS A 55 0.32 10.71 2.74
CA LYS A 55 0.31 12.17 2.56
C LYS A 55 1.74 12.70 2.59
N ILE A 56 2.14 13.40 1.55
CA ILE A 56 3.43 14.08 1.46
C ILE A 56 3.17 15.58 1.47
N VAL A 57 3.84 16.32 2.35
CA VAL A 57 3.71 17.77 2.44
C VAL A 57 5.03 18.40 2.02
N LEU A 58 4.98 19.20 0.96
CA LEU A 58 6.08 20.03 0.48
C LEU A 58 5.86 21.45 1.00
N ARG A 59 6.93 22.11 1.44
CA ARG A 59 6.91 23.48 1.98
C ARG A 59 7.87 24.36 1.20
N GLY A 60 7.63 25.67 1.20
CA GLY A 60 8.42 26.62 0.42
C GLY A 60 8.14 26.52 -1.09
N ILE A 61 6.90 26.18 -1.45
CA ILE A 61 6.48 26.02 -2.84
C ILE A 61 5.67 27.23 -3.27
N ASP A 62 6.10 27.89 -4.34
CA ASP A 62 5.44 29.11 -4.86
C ASP A 62 4.43 28.83 -5.97
N LYS A 63 4.50 27.64 -6.56
CA LYS A 63 3.64 27.22 -7.67
C LYS A 63 3.28 25.74 -7.55
N LEU A 64 2.03 25.41 -7.86
CA LEU A 64 1.56 24.03 -7.89
C LEU A 64 2.34 23.22 -8.95
N PRO A 65 3.06 22.15 -8.56
CA PRO A 65 3.77 21.31 -9.51
C PRO A 65 2.81 20.40 -10.28
N THR A 66 3.29 19.84 -11.38
CA THR A 66 2.61 18.79 -12.15
C THR A 66 3.25 17.43 -11.88
N ILE A 67 2.44 16.37 -11.94
CA ILE A 67 2.93 14.98 -11.87
C ILE A 67 3.33 14.53 -13.27
N HIS A 68 4.54 13.98 -13.37
CA HIS A 68 5.08 13.36 -14.58
C HIS A 68 5.52 11.92 -14.30
N SER A 69 5.71 11.13 -15.35
CA SER A 69 6.32 9.79 -15.28
C SER A 69 5.64 8.84 -14.28
N LEU A 70 4.31 8.96 -14.15
CA LEU A 70 3.54 8.17 -13.18
C LEU A 70 3.48 6.70 -13.62
N SER A 71 4.13 5.84 -12.84
CA SER A 71 4.18 4.40 -13.08
C SER A 71 4.05 3.64 -11.77
N GLY A 72 3.57 2.40 -11.84
CA GLY A 72 3.41 1.58 -10.64
C GLY A 72 2.84 0.21 -10.97
N THR A 73 2.63 -0.60 -9.93
CA THR A 73 1.98 -1.89 -10.11
C THR A 73 0.53 -1.69 -10.56
N ASN A 74 0.08 -2.40 -11.59
CA ASN A 74 -1.28 -2.29 -12.12
C ASN A 74 -2.33 -2.44 -11.01
N ASN A 75 -3.37 -1.60 -11.04
CA ASN A 75 -4.47 -1.54 -10.07
C ASN A 75 -4.04 -1.31 -8.60
N SER A 76 -2.78 -0.99 -8.33
CA SER A 76 -2.28 -0.85 -6.97
C SER A 76 -2.43 0.55 -6.38
N TYR A 77 -2.80 1.55 -7.17
CA TYR A 77 -2.94 2.94 -6.72
C TYR A 77 -4.10 3.66 -7.41
N ASP A 78 -4.57 4.74 -6.79
CA ASP A 78 -5.42 5.75 -7.43
C ASP A 78 -4.54 6.91 -7.90
N GLN A 79 -5.02 7.66 -8.90
CA GLN A 79 -4.32 8.86 -9.38
C GLN A 79 -4.00 9.79 -8.20
N PRO A 80 -2.73 10.15 -7.96
CA PRO A 80 -2.38 11.05 -6.88
C PRO A 80 -3.02 12.42 -7.07
N SER A 81 -3.46 13.04 -5.97
CA SER A 81 -4.04 14.38 -5.97
C SER A 81 -3.12 15.38 -5.29
N LEU A 82 -3.11 16.61 -5.80
CA LEU A 82 -2.35 17.72 -5.22
C LEU A 82 -3.31 18.79 -4.73
N ASN A 83 -3.02 19.31 -3.54
CA ASN A 83 -3.68 20.47 -2.97
C ASN A 83 -2.63 21.55 -2.69
N PHE A 84 -2.78 22.73 -3.29
CA PHE A 84 -1.87 23.86 -3.10
C PHE A 84 -2.46 24.90 -2.15
N ASP A 85 -1.77 25.13 -1.05
CA ASP A 85 -2.03 26.21 -0.10
C ASP A 85 -1.04 27.35 -0.36
N GLN A 86 -1.46 28.29 -1.21
CA GLN A 86 -0.64 29.42 -1.62
C GLN A 86 -0.26 30.32 -0.45
N LYS A 87 -1.14 30.49 0.54
CA LYS A 87 -0.88 31.37 1.70
C LYS A 87 0.28 30.85 2.53
N ASN A 88 0.37 29.53 2.69
CA ASN A 88 1.40 28.89 3.51
C ASN A 88 2.57 28.36 2.68
N HIS A 89 2.60 28.60 1.37
CA HIS A 89 3.60 28.06 0.43
C HIS A 89 3.74 26.54 0.57
N MET A 90 2.61 25.80 0.62
CA MET A 90 2.62 24.36 0.83
C MET A 90 1.83 23.60 -0.24
N VAL A 91 2.36 22.45 -0.65
CA VAL A 91 1.63 21.47 -1.48
C VAL A 91 1.46 20.18 -0.70
N THR A 92 0.23 19.68 -0.60
CA THR A 92 -0.06 18.36 -0.06
C THR A 92 -0.38 17.40 -1.20
N ILE A 93 0.38 16.32 -1.30
CA ILE A 93 0.17 15.23 -2.23
C ILE A 93 -0.51 14.08 -1.47
N THR A 94 -1.68 13.65 -1.93
CA THR A 94 -2.42 12.53 -1.34
C THR A 94 -2.40 11.35 -2.30
N ILE A 95 -1.95 10.20 -1.80
CA ILE A 95 -1.75 8.98 -2.58
C ILE A 95 -2.46 7.84 -1.88
N ASN A 96 -3.45 7.25 -2.54
CA ASN A 96 -4.09 6.03 -2.07
C ASN A 96 -3.50 4.82 -2.81
N SER A 97 -2.78 3.96 -2.12
CA SER A 97 -2.06 2.84 -2.75
C SER A 97 -1.92 1.60 -1.87
N ASN A 98 -1.77 0.45 -2.50
CA ASN A 98 -1.30 -0.81 -1.93
C ASN A 98 -0.35 -1.50 -2.92
N GLY A 99 0.86 -0.97 -3.04
CA GLY A 99 1.81 -1.43 -4.06
C GLY A 99 2.93 -0.45 -4.28
N ASN A 100 3.67 -0.67 -5.37
CA ASN A 100 4.70 0.23 -5.83
C ASN A 100 4.09 1.36 -6.67
N LEU A 101 4.56 2.59 -6.44
CA LEU A 101 4.23 3.80 -7.17
C LEU A 101 5.46 4.70 -7.29
N GLU A 102 5.73 5.17 -8.50
CA GLU A 102 6.79 6.10 -8.82
C GLU A 102 6.26 7.24 -9.70
N PHE A 103 6.67 8.47 -9.39
CA PHE A 103 6.36 9.64 -10.18
C PHE A 103 7.33 10.78 -9.93
N GLU A 104 7.40 11.71 -10.88
CA GLU A 104 8.20 12.92 -10.83
C GLU A 104 7.32 14.14 -10.60
N LEU A 105 7.89 15.17 -9.96
CA LEU A 105 7.24 16.47 -9.77
C LEU A 105 8.01 17.50 -10.58
N HIS A 106 7.32 18.23 -11.45
CA HIS A 106 7.87 19.37 -12.17
C HIS A 106 7.24 20.66 -11.64
N PHE A 107 8.08 21.66 -11.31
CA PHE A 107 7.68 22.94 -10.72
C PHE A 107 7.67 24.05 -11.78
#